data_AF-A0A1H1BVR4-F1
#
_entry.id   AF-A0A1H1BVR4-F1
#
_cell.length_a   1.000
_cell.length_b   1.000
_cell.length_c   1.000
_cell.angle_alpha   90.00
_cell.angle_beta   90.00
_cell.angle_gamma   90.00
#
_symmetry.space_group_name_H-M   'P 1'
#
loop_
_entity.id
_entity.type
_entity.pdbx_description
1 polymer ?
#
loop_
_entity_poly.entity_id
_entity_poly.type
_entity_poly.pdbx_seq_one_letter_code
_entity_poly.pdbx_strand_id
1 'polypeptide(L)'
;MTKQTTIIPSFTTVLIDFDGTLFDTTVADRFSVRGKGLRRFSPEWSKARSLYLEKIRQSPLYDGWEQALEFFKANNIQAAIVSGNNVQVQNVAIKAKAEKYPVLKDVFPKPKVNRIGGTIKSEGDPSLFLHALKQLNVAPEYTIAFGNQMIDAKLASMVGIKAYHCLWGARDEEKELMLADPDHECITSPLQIIDLLR
;
A
#
# COMPACT_ATOMS: atom_id res chain seq x y z
N MET A 1 33.69 -9.20 19.02
CA MET A 1 32.25 -8.98 19.20
C MET A 1 31.95 -7.52 18.91
N THR A 2 31.67 -7.20 17.65
CA THR A 2 31.26 -5.85 17.22
C THR A 2 29.86 -5.59 17.75
N LYS A 3 29.71 -4.57 18.61
CA LYS A 3 28.41 -4.09 19.04
C LYS A 3 27.65 -3.65 17.78
N GLN A 4 26.56 -4.34 17.43
CA GLN A 4 25.58 -3.81 16.50
C GLN A 4 25.04 -2.52 17.13
N THR A 5 25.43 -1.38 16.57
CA THR A 5 24.80 -0.10 16.87
C THR A 5 23.36 -0.22 16.42
N THR A 6 22.42 -0.31 17.36
CA THR A 6 20.99 -0.28 17.06
C THR A 6 20.70 1.11 16.51
N ILE A 7 20.66 1.25 15.18
CA ILE A 7 20.16 2.46 14.57
C ILE A 7 18.67 2.47 14.90
N ILE A 8 18.22 3.46 15.67
CA ILE A 8 16.80 3.65 15.93
C ILE A 8 16.26 4.35 14.67
N PRO A 9 15.42 3.69 13.86
CA PRO A 9 14.87 4.32 12.67
C PRO A 9 14.10 5.58 13.07
N SER A 10 14.24 6.65 12.30
CA SER A 10 13.41 7.86 12.46
C SER A 10 11.92 7.55 12.25
N PHE A 11 11.62 6.56 11.39
CA PHE A 11 10.27 6.08 11.12
C PHE A 11 10.09 4.65 11.68
N THR A 12 9.09 4.48 12.54
CA THR A 12 8.75 3.17 13.12
C THR A 12 7.52 2.54 12.46
N THR A 13 6.83 3.29 11.59
CA THR A 13 5.62 2.83 10.90
C THR A 13 5.64 3.17 9.40
N VAL A 14 5.17 2.23 8.59
CA VAL A 14 5.07 2.35 7.12
C VAL A 14 3.62 2.19 6.66
N LEU A 15 3.12 3.11 5.85
CA LEU A 15 1.83 3.02 5.16
C LEU A 15 2.06 2.78 3.67
N ILE A 16 1.35 1.81 3.10
CA ILE A 16 1.61 1.34 1.72
C ILE A 16 0.29 1.31 0.95
N ASP A 17 0.23 1.94 -0.21
CA ASP A 17 -0.88 1.72 -1.13
C ASP A 17 -0.91 0.26 -1.66
N PHE A 18 -2.06 -0.18 -2.15
CA PHE A 18 -2.23 -1.55 -2.61
C PHE A 18 -2.02 -1.72 -4.12
N ASP A 19 -2.73 -0.95 -4.94
CA ASP A 19 -2.91 -1.20 -6.38
C ASP A 19 -1.82 -0.50 -7.17
N GLY A 20 -0.87 -1.26 -7.71
CA GLY A 20 0.29 -0.68 -8.41
C GLY A 20 1.42 -0.28 -7.47
N THR A 21 1.23 -0.34 -6.14
CA THR A 21 2.31 -0.13 -5.16
C THR A 21 2.77 -1.45 -4.55
N LEU A 22 1.92 -2.14 -3.77
CA LEU A 22 2.27 -3.43 -3.18
C LEU A 22 2.12 -4.60 -4.18
N PHE A 23 0.98 -4.64 -4.87
CA PHE A 23 0.65 -5.68 -5.84
C PHE A 23 0.42 -5.09 -7.23
N ASP A 24 0.83 -5.82 -8.27
CA ASP A 24 0.40 -5.51 -9.64
C ASP A 24 -1.03 -6.02 -9.85
N THR A 25 -1.98 -5.09 -9.81
CA THR A 25 -3.40 -5.35 -10.00
C THR A 25 -3.90 -5.03 -11.42
N THR A 26 -3.01 -4.65 -12.34
CA THR A 26 -3.36 -4.23 -13.72
C THR A 26 -4.28 -5.22 -14.43
N VAL A 27 -4.01 -6.53 -14.30
CA VAL A 27 -4.84 -7.57 -14.90
C VAL A 27 -6.23 -7.63 -14.25
N ALA A 28 -6.28 -7.52 -12.92
CA ALA A 28 -7.51 -7.59 -12.16
C ALA A 28 -8.40 -6.38 -12.45
N ASP A 29 -7.84 -5.17 -12.56
CA ASP A 29 -8.60 -3.93 -12.71
C ASP A 29 -9.48 -3.89 -13.97
N ARG A 30 -9.11 -4.64 -15.01
CA ARG A 30 -9.98 -4.87 -16.19
C ARG A 30 -11.34 -5.46 -15.83
N PHE A 31 -11.42 -6.21 -14.74
CA PHE A 31 -12.64 -6.84 -14.22
C PHE A 31 -13.28 -6.06 -13.07
N SER A 32 -12.67 -4.97 -12.61
CA SER A 32 -13.23 -4.13 -11.56
C SER A 32 -14.63 -3.65 -11.93
N VAL A 33 -15.53 -3.64 -10.95
CA VAL A 33 -16.91 -3.13 -11.09
C VAL A 33 -16.98 -1.61 -10.90
N ARG A 34 -15.89 -0.99 -10.43
CA ARG A 34 -15.82 0.47 -10.25
C ARG A 34 -15.93 1.16 -11.61
N GLY A 35 -16.71 2.24 -11.64
CA GLY A 35 -16.92 3.05 -12.86
C GLY A 35 -17.78 2.40 -13.95
N LYS A 36 -18.22 1.14 -13.80
CA LYS A 36 -18.98 0.42 -14.84
C LYS A 36 -20.50 0.58 -14.77
N GLY A 37 -21.02 1.40 -13.84
CA GLY A 37 -22.47 1.63 -13.69
C GLY A 37 -23.29 0.37 -13.34
N LEU A 38 -22.65 -0.75 -13.01
CA LEU A 38 -23.35 -2.00 -12.70
C LEU A 38 -24.13 -1.87 -11.38
N ARG A 39 -25.41 -2.26 -11.40
CA ARG A 39 -26.23 -2.33 -10.19
C ARG A 39 -25.59 -3.30 -9.21
N ARG A 40 -25.27 -2.81 -8.01
CA ARG A 40 -24.67 -3.63 -6.95
C ARG A 40 -25.52 -4.87 -6.69
N PHE A 41 -24.86 -6.03 -6.62
CA PHE A 41 -25.48 -7.36 -6.44
C PHE A 41 -26.33 -7.89 -7.60
N SER A 42 -26.33 -7.24 -8.77
CA SER A 42 -26.87 -7.88 -9.97
C SER A 42 -26.06 -9.13 -10.36
N PRO A 43 -26.60 -10.01 -11.21
CA PRO A 43 -25.85 -11.15 -11.74
C PRO A 43 -24.53 -10.73 -12.41
N GLU A 44 -24.55 -9.66 -13.20
CA GLU A 44 -23.38 -9.11 -13.91
C GLU A 44 -22.36 -8.55 -12.92
N TRP A 45 -22.82 -7.81 -11.90
CA TRP A 45 -21.95 -7.30 -10.84
C TRP A 45 -21.29 -8.45 -10.09
N SER A 46 -22.06 -9.48 -9.73
CA SER A 46 -21.56 -10.64 -8.97
C SER A 46 -20.56 -11.45 -9.78
N LYS A 47 -20.81 -11.63 -11.08
CA LYS A 47 -19.87 -12.28 -12.02
C LYS A 47 -18.58 -11.47 -12.16
N ALA A 48 -18.67 -10.17 -12.43
CA ALA A 48 -17.51 -9.29 -12.55
C ALA A 48 -16.71 -9.23 -11.24
N ARG A 49 -17.38 -9.12 -10.09
CA ARG A 49 -16.74 -9.14 -8.77
C ARG A 49 -16.03 -10.46 -8.50
N SER A 50 -16.61 -11.59 -8.88
CA SER A 50 -15.98 -12.91 -8.70
C SER A 50 -14.72 -13.05 -9.56
N LEU A 51 -14.79 -12.65 -10.84
CA LEU A 51 -13.63 -12.64 -11.74
C LEU A 51 -12.54 -11.68 -11.25
N TYR A 52 -12.92 -10.49 -10.78
CA TYR A 52 -11.99 -9.54 -10.17
C TYR A 52 -11.24 -10.18 -9.01
N LEU A 53 -11.95 -10.80 -8.05
CA LEU A 53 -11.31 -11.45 -6.91
C LEU A 53 -10.44 -12.65 -7.30
N GLU A 54 -10.81 -13.38 -8.35
CA GLU A 54 -9.95 -14.44 -8.91
C GLU A 54 -8.63 -13.86 -9.44
N LYS A 55 -8.69 -12.76 -10.19
CA LYS A 55 -7.48 -12.10 -10.72
C LYS A 55 -6.64 -11.46 -9.62
N ILE A 56 -7.25 -10.93 -8.57
CA ILE A 56 -6.53 -10.44 -7.39
C ILE A 56 -5.72 -11.55 -6.70
N ARG A 57 -6.18 -12.81 -6.69
CA ARG A 57 -5.37 -13.93 -6.17
C ARG A 57 -4.11 -14.17 -7.01
N GLN A 58 -4.18 -13.83 -8.30
CA GLN A 58 -3.11 -14.04 -9.26
C GLN A 58 -2.12 -12.86 -9.29
N SER A 59 -2.56 -11.64 -8.95
CA SER A 59 -1.75 -10.41 -8.88
C SER A 59 -0.40 -10.61 -8.17
N PRO A 60 0.74 -10.43 -8.86
CA PRO A 60 2.04 -10.62 -8.26
C PRO A 60 2.38 -9.49 -7.28
N LEU A 61 3.21 -9.81 -6.30
CA LEU A 61 3.88 -8.83 -5.46
C LEU A 61 5.00 -8.20 -6.31
N TYR A 62 5.16 -6.86 -6.29
CA TYR A 62 6.27 -6.24 -7.02
C TYR A 62 7.63 -6.70 -6.46
N ASP A 63 8.61 -6.84 -7.34
CA ASP A 63 9.97 -7.28 -6.98
C ASP A 63 10.60 -6.34 -5.95
N GLY A 64 11.20 -6.92 -4.90
CA GLY A 64 11.82 -6.18 -3.79
C GLY A 64 10.96 -6.09 -2.53
N TRP A 65 9.63 -6.27 -2.62
CA TRP A 65 8.77 -6.18 -1.43
C TRP A 65 9.02 -7.29 -0.42
N GLU A 66 9.35 -8.51 -0.85
CA GLU A 66 9.67 -9.58 0.08
C GLU A 66 10.82 -9.17 1.00
N GLN A 67 11.90 -8.63 0.44
CA GLN A 67 13.06 -8.14 1.19
C GLN A 67 12.70 -6.94 2.07
N ALA A 68 11.92 -5.98 1.57
CA ALA A 68 11.49 -4.83 2.36
C ALA A 68 10.62 -5.25 3.55
N LEU A 69 9.69 -6.19 3.36
CA LEU A 69 8.82 -6.71 4.43
C LEU A 69 9.60 -7.53 5.46
N GLU A 70 10.59 -8.32 5.04
CA GLU A 70 11.49 -9.03 5.96
C GLU A 70 12.34 -8.03 6.76
N PHE A 71 12.78 -6.94 6.14
CA PHE A 71 13.43 -5.84 6.86
C PHE A 71 12.50 -5.20 7.89
N PHE A 72 11.23 -4.96 7.56
CA PHE A 72 10.28 -4.39 8.53
C PHE A 72 10.13 -5.31 9.74
N LYS A 73 9.93 -6.61 9.49
CA LYS A 73 9.81 -7.62 10.54
C LYS A 73 11.06 -7.68 11.41
N ALA A 74 12.25 -7.73 10.80
CA ALA A 74 13.52 -7.83 11.53
C ALA A 74 13.81 -6.60 12.40
N ASN A 75 13.27 -5.43 12.05
CA ASN A 75 13.51 -4.16 12.75
C ASN A 75 12.29 -3.67 13.54
N ASN A 76 11.28 -4.51 13.75
CA ASN A 76 10.04 -4.17 14.46
C ASN A 76 9.31 -2.93 13.90
N ILE A 77 9.39 -2.72 12.59
CA ILE A 77 8.69 -1.65 11.90
C ILE A 77 7.26 -2.11 11.65
N GLN A 78 6.30 -1.34 12.15
CA GLN A 78 4.89 -1.61 11.92
C GLN A 78 4.51 -1.22 10.50
N ALA A 79 3.58 -1.93 9.87
CA ALA A 79 3.07 -1.52 8.57
C ALA A 79 1.57 -1.72 8.42
N ALA A 80 0.96 -0.91 7.54
CA ALA A 80 -0.41 -1.09 7.09
C ALA A 80 -0.57 -0.81 5.61
N ILE A 81 -1.47 -1.54 4.99
CA ILE A 81 -1.98 -1.26 3.65
C ILE A 81 -3.07 -0.20 3.78
N VAL A 82 -2.95 0.91 3.05
CA VAL A 82 -3.92 2.01 3.01
C VAL A 82 -4.40 2.20 1.58
N SER A 83 -5.56 1.64 1.27
CA SER A 83 -6.05 1.59 -0.11
C SER A 83 -7.50 2.02 -0.23
N GLY A 84 -7.85 2.57 -1.39
CA GLY A 84 -9.23 2.83 -1.74
C GLY A 84 -10.06 1.54 -1.81
N ASN A 85 -9.44 0.39 -2.08
CA ASN A 85 -10.12 -0.90 -2.19
C ASN A 85 -10.70 -1.41 -0.86
N ASN A 86 -11.76 -2.21 -0.95
CA ASN A 86 -12.33 -2.85 0.23
C ASN A 86 -11.34 -3.85 0.85
N VAL A 87 -11.31 -3.93 2.19
CA VAL A 87 -10.46 -4.86 2.97
C VAL A 87 -10.56 -6.32 2.49
N GLN A 88 -11.70 -6.75 1.94
CA GLN A 88 -11.85 -8.09 1.33
C GLN A 88 -10.85 -8.33 0.19
N VAL A 89 -10.58 -7.33 -0.65
CA VAL A 89 -9.63 -7.42 -1.77
C VAL A 89 -8.23 -7.68 -1.24
N GLN A 90 -7.82 -6.86 -0.26
CA GLN A 90 -6.53 -6.98 0.42
C GLN A 90 -6.38 -8.36 1.09
N ASN A 91 -7.44 -8.83 1.77
CA ASN A 91 -7.45 -10.15 2.41
C ASN A 91 -7.26 -11.30 1.41
N VAL A 92 -7.89 -11.20 0.23
CA VAL A 92 -7.78 -12.22 -0.81
C VAL A 92 -6.35 -12.27 -1.36
N ALA A 93 -5.74 -11.14 -1.67
CA ALA A 93 -4.36 -11.09 -2.16
C ALA A 93 -3.37 -11.62 -1.12
N ILE A 94 -3.42 -11.10 0.11
CA ILE A 94 -2.50 -11.53 1.17
C ILE A 94 -2.64 -13.04 1.43
N LYS A 95 -3.88 -13.57 1.53
CA LYS A 95 -4.08 -15.01 1.74
C LYS A 95 -3.53 -15.84 0.59
N ALA A 96 -3.75 -15.42 -0.65
CA ALA A 96 -3.30 -16.15 -1.84
C ALA A 96 -1.78 -16.15 -1.99
N LYS A 97 -1.10 -15.10 -1.52
CA LYS A 97 0.36 -14.95 -1.67
C LYS A 97 1.16 -15.39 -0.46
N ALA A 98 0.54 -15.56 0.69
CA ALA A 98 1.23 -15.90 1.93
C ALA A 98 1.81 -17.33 2.00
N GLU A 99 1.53 -18.21 1.05
CA GLU A 99 2.26 -19.49 0.94
C GLU A 99 3.66 -19.26 0.33
N LYS A 100 3.72 -18.43 -0.72
CA LYS A 100 4.98 -18.04 -1.35
C LYS A 100 5.77 -17.01 -0.53
N TYR A 101 5.06 -16.08 0.11
CA TYR A 101 5.63 -14.97 0.88
C TYR A 101 5.04 -14.94 2.30
N PRO A 102 5.48 -15.83 3.22
CA PRO A 102 4.93 -15.93 4.57
C PRO A 102 4.97 -14.61 5.35
N VAL A 103 5.98 -13.78 5.10
CA VAL A 103 6.18 -12.46 5.73
C VAL A 103 4.96 -11.53 5.60
N LEU A 104 4.13 -11.69 4.56
CA LEU A 104 2.90 -10.92 4.40
C LEU A 104 1.92 -11.12 5.56
N LYS A 105 1.86 -12.33 6.15
CA LYS A 105 1.02 -12.60 7.32
C LYS A 105 1.63 -12.04 8.60
N ASP A 106 2.95 -12.01 8.69
CA ASP A 106 3.67 -11.48 9.85
C ASP A 106 3.55 -9.96 9.93
N VAL A 107 3.69 -9.27 8.79
CA VAL A 107 3.62 -7.81 8.70
C VAL A 107 2.19 -7.28 8.66
N PHE A 108 1.26 -8.01 8.03
CA PHE A 108 -0.16 -7.62 7.97
C PHE A 108 -1.10 -8.61 8.67
N PRO A 109 -0.93 -8.90 9.98
CA PRO A 109 -1.62 -10.02 10.64
C PRO A 109 -3.11 -9.77 10.86
N LYS A 110 -3.52 -8.51 11.08
CA LYS A 110 -4.88 -8.16 11.54
C LYS A 110 -5.66 -7.38 10.48
N PRO A 111 -6.74 -7.95 9.92
CA PRO A 111 -7.67 -7.19 9.09
C PRO A 111 -8.22 -5.98 9.84
N LYS A 112 -8.47 -4.86 9.14
CA LYS A 112 -8.94 -3.57 9.70
C LYS A 112 -7.94 -2.80 10.57
N VAL A 113 -6.84 -3.42 11.01
CA VAL A 113 -5.74 -2.73 11.67
C VAL A 113 -4.63 -2.46 10.66
N ASN A 114 -4.07 -3.52 10.07
CA ASN A 114 -2.98 -3.41 9.09
C ASN A 114 -3.48 -3.41 7.64
N ARG A 115 -4.80 -3.47 7.44
CA ARG A 115 -5.45 -3.58 6.12
C ARG A 115 -6.64 -2.65 6.10
N ILE A 116 -6.40 -1.43 5.66
CA ILE A 116 -7.30 -0.29 5.76
C ILE A 116 -7.81 0.03 4.37
N GLY A 117 -9.13 0.17 4.27
CA GLY A 117 -9.78 0.57 3.02
C GLY A 117 -11.29 0.46 3.10
N GLY A 118 -11.94 0.68 1.96
CA GLY A 118 -13.41 0.70 1.85
C GLY A 118 -13.99 2.07 1.52
N THR A 119 -13.19 3.13 1.58
CA THR A 119 -13.53 4.48 1.11
C THR A 119 -12.65 4.80 -0.10
N ILE A 120 -13.21 5.38 -1.15
CA ILE A 120 -12.42 5.81 -2.31
C ILE A 120 -11.56 7.00 -1.88
N LYS A 121 -10.27 7.00 -2.23
CA LYS A 121 -9.39 8.15 -2.03
C LYS A 121 -9.90 9.30 -2.90
N SER A 122 -10.13 10.45 -2.29
CA SER A 122 -10.55 11.67 -2.98
C SER A 122 -9.65 12.81 -2.54
N GLU A 123 -9.33 13.72 -3.48
CA GLU A 123 -8.52 14.88 -3.16
C GLU A 123 -9.13 15.67 -1.99
N GLY A 124 -8.28 16.09 -1.05
CA GLY A 124 -8.71 16.83 0.13
C GLY A 124 -9.30 15.98 1.27
N ASP A 125 -9.45 14.66 1.11
CA ASP A 125 -9.92 13.77 2.18
C ASP A 125 -8.84 12.77 2.62
N PRO A 126 -8.09 13.07 3.70
CA PRO A 126 -7.07 12.17 4.23
C PRO A 126 -7.64 11.14 5.22
N SER A 127 -8.95 10.90 5.25
CA SER A 127 -9.62 10.05 6.25
C SER A 127 -9.03 8.64 6.38
N LEU A 128 -8.57 8.02 5.29
CA LEU A 128 -7.92 6.72 5.33
C LEU A 128 -6.58 6.75 6.08
N PHE A 129 -5.79 7.81 5.90
CA PHE A 129 -4.52 7.99 6.61
C PHE A 129 -4.74 8.31 8.09
N LEU A 130 -5.69 9.20 8.41
CA LEU A 130 -6.10 9.47 9.81
C LEU A 130 -6.57 8.19 10.51
N HIS A 131 -7.36 7.37 9.80
CA HIS A 131 -7.80 6.08 10.32
C HIS A 131 -6.62 5.14 10.56
N ALA A 132 -5.63 5.12 9.66
CA ALA A 132 -4.42 4.32 9.82
C ALA A 132 -3.61 4.71 11.05
N LEU A 133 -3.28 5.99 11.21
CA LEU A 133 -2.58 6.50 12.39
C LEU A 133 -3.31 6.09 13.68
N LYS A 134 -4.64 6.22 13.71
CA LYS A 134 -5.47 5.82 14.85
C LYS A 134 -5.43 4.31 15.12
N GLN A 135 -5.56 3.46 14.10
CA GLN A 135 -5.55 2.00 14.27
C GLN A 135 -4.18 1.47 14.72
N LEU A 136 -3.12 2.11 14.23
CA LEU A 136 -1.74 1.77 14.54
C LEU A 136 -1.25 2.41 15.84
N ASN A 137 -1.99 3.40 16.36
CA ASN A 137 -1.64 4.17 17.55
C ASN A 137 -0.24 4.80 17.43
N VAL A 138 -0.02 5.48 16.31
CA VAL A 138 1.25 6.13 15.97
C VAL A 138 1.02 7.58 15.60
N ALA A 139 1.99 8.44 15.90
CA ALA A 139 1.98 9.83 15.48
C ALA A 139 2.53 9.97 14.04
N PRO A 140 2.06 10.95 13.27
CA PRO A 140 2.44 11.10 11.86
C PRO A 140 3.95 11.29 11.64
N GLU A 141 4.66 11.94 12.56
CA GLU A 141 6.10 12.17 12.48
C GLU A 141 6.96 10.90 12.52
N TYR A 142 6.41 9.80 13.05
CA TYR A 142 7.07 8.48 13.06
C TYR A 142 6.60 7.57 11.92
N THR A 143 5.84 8.12 10.97
CA THR A 143 5.19 7.39 9.89
C THR A 143 5.71 7.88 8.54
N ILE A 144 5.94 6.92 7.63
CA ILE A 144 6.27 7.17 6.23
C ILE A 144 5.25 6.47 5.30
N ALA A 145 4.89 7.10 4.19
CA ALA A 145 3.92 6.58 3.24
C ALA A 145 4.49 6.39 1.82
N PHE A 146 3.99 5.35 1.14
CA PHE A 146 4.40 4.97 -0.21
C PHE A 146 3.17 4.71 -1.08
N GLY A 147 3.10 5.34 -2.26
CA GLY A 147 2.01 5.14 -3.22
C GLY A 147 2.40 5.51 -4.65
N ASN A 148 1.71 4.91 -5.63
CA ASN A 148 1.96 5.05 -7.06
C ASN A 148 1.01 6.02 -7.75
N GLN A 149 0.23 6.78 -6.99
CA GLN A 149 -0.58 7.90 -7.50
C GLN A 149 -0.25 9.20 -6.79
N MET A 150 -0.33 10.33 -7.48
CA MET A 150 -0.08 11.66 -6.89
C MET A 150 -0.92 11.92 -5.64
N ILE A 151 -2.14 11.39 -5.62
CA ILE A 151 -3.08 11.54 -4.50
C ILE A 151 -2.57 10.88 -3.22
N ASP A 152 -1.74 9.83 -3.29
CA ASP A 152 -1.24 9.13 -2.12
C ASP A 152 -0.33 10.02 -1.27
N ALA A 153 0.64 10.66 -1.92
CA ALA A 153 1.57 11.56 -1.24
C ALA A 153 0.86 12.82 -0.73
N LYS A 154 -0.02 13.42 -1.56
CA LYS A 154 -0.80 14.59 -1.15
C LYS A 154 -1.63 14.33 0.11
N LEU A 155 -2.39 13.23 0.15
CA LEU A 155 -3.25 12.91 1.29
C LEU A 155 -2.45 12.52 2.54
N ALA A 156 -1.30 11.86 2.39
CA ALA A 156 -0.39 11.60 3.51
C ALA A 156 0.17 12.90 4.10
N SER A 157 0.63 13.82 3.26
CA SER A 157 1.21 15.10 3.68
C SER A 157 0.19 16.03 4.36
N MET A 158 -1.09 15.97 3.98
CA MET A 158 -2.17 16.69 4.67
C MET A 158 -2.29 16.35 6.16
N VAL A 159 -1.79 15.19 6.58
CA VAL A 159 -1.81 14.75 7.99
C VAL A 159 -0.41 14.67 8.61
N GLY A 160 0.58 15.27 7.96
CA GLY A 160 1.95 15.39 8.46
C GLY A 160 2.82 14.14 8.29
N ILE A 161 2.42 13.19 7.44
CA ILE A 161 3.19 11.98 7.15
C ILE A 161 4.18 12.26 6.01
N LYS A 162 5.46 11.92 6.18
CA LYS A 162 6.44 11.97 5.08
C LYS A 162 6.03 10.95 4.02
N ALA A 163 5.99 11.34 2.74
CA ALA A 163 5.56 10.46 1.66
C ALA A 163 6.53 10.45 0.49
N TYR A 164 6.53 9.32 -0.23
CA TYR A 164 7.31 9.10 -1.44
C TYR A 164 6.44 8.57 -2.57
N HIS A 165 6.73 9.05 -3.78
CA HIS A 165 6.12 8.57 -5.01
C HIS A 165 6.79 7.27 -5.46
N CYS A 166 6.00 6.23 -5.66
CA CYS A 166 6.45 4.95 -6.19
C CYS A 166 6.28 4.95 -7.71
N LEU A 167 7.39 4.99 -8.44
CA LEU A 167 7.36 5.04 -9.91
C LEU A 167 7.07 3.68 -10.55
N TRP A 168 7.26 2.58 -9.81
CA TRP A 168 6.80 1.26 -10.26
C TRP A 168 5.28 1.19 -10.19
N GLY A 169 4.66 0.53 -11.16
CA GLY A 169 3.20 0.38 -11.23
C GLY A 169 2.40 1.68 -11.41
N ALA A 170 3.04 2.84 -11.39
CA ALA A 170 2.45 4.10 -11.81
C ALA A 170 2.21 4.09 -13.34
N ARG A 171 1.09 4.70 -13.76
CA ARG A 171 0.85 5.00 -15.18
C ARG A 171 1.79 6.12 -15.63
N ASP A 172 2.06 6.20 -16.93
CA ASP A 172 3.04 7.16 -17.43
C ASP A 172 2.62 8.62 -17.16
N GLU A 173 1.32 8.92 -17.22
CA GLU A 173 0.82 10.26 -16.87
C GLU A 173 0.99 10.58 -15.37
N GLU A 174 0.87 9.59 -14.49
CA GLU A 174 1.16 9.77 -13.05
C GLU A 174 2.65 10.02 -12.83
N LYS A 175 3.53 9.24 -13.50
CA LYS A 175 4.99 9.40 -13.37
C LYS A 175 5.45 10.79 -13.76
N GLU A 176 4.94 11.33 -14.86
CA GLU A 176 5.28 12.70 -15.30
C GLU A 176 4.94 13.73 -14.22
N LEU A 177 3.75 13.62 -13.61
CA LEU A 177 3.33 14.50 -12.53
C LEU A 177 4.17 14.31 -11.26
N MET A 178 4.50 13.07 -10.90
CA MET A 178 5.31 12.74 -9.73
C MET A 178 6.75 13.24 -9.85
N LEU A 179 7.35 13.10 -11.03
CA LEU A 179 8.70 13.58 -11.31
C LEU A 179 8.77 15.11 -11.31
N ALA A 180 7.65 15.77 -11.58
CA ALA A 180 7.53 17.24 -11.53
C ALA A 180 7.10 17.76 -10.14
N ASP A 181 6.78 16.88 -9.18
CA ASP A 181 6.36 17.27 -7.83
C ASP A 181 7.58 17.72 -7.00
N PRO A 182 7.68 19.01 -6.61
CA PRO A 182 8.81 19.49 -5.83
C PRO A 182 8.76 19.07 -4.36
N ASP A 183 7.61 18.63 -3.85
CA ASP A 183 7.39 18.40 -2.43
C ASP A 183 7.71 16.95 -2.00
N HIS A 184 7.73 16.02 -2.96
CA HIS A 184 7.87 14.60 -2.69
C HIS A 184 8.93 13.96 -3.58
N GLU A 185 9.77 13.14 -2.97
CA GLU A 185 10.80 12.39 -3.66
C GLU A 185 10.21 11.14 -4.31
N CYS A 186 10.83 10.70 -5.41
CA CYS A 186 10.45 9.50 -6.14
C CYS A 186 11.39 8.33 -5.82
N ILE A 187 10.82 7.13 -5.77
CA ILE A 187 11.55 5.86 -5.70
C ILE A 187 11.12 4.91 -6.81
N THR A 188 12.05 4.08 -7.27
CA THR A 188 11.92 3.21 -8.44
C THR A 188 11.84 1.73 -8.10
N SER A 189 12.17 1.35 -6.86
CA SER A 189 12.03 -0.02 -6.37
C SER A 189 11.66 -0.05 -4.89
N PRO A 190 10.83 -1.04 -4.45
CA PRO A 190 10.60 -1.32 -3.04
C PRO A 190 11.88 -1.50 -2.21
N LEU A 191 12.99 -1.94 -2.82
CA LEU A 191 14.27 -2.10 -2.10
C LEU A 191 14.81 -0.79 -1.55
N GLN A 192 14.54 0.35 -2.21
CA GLN A 192 14.98 1.66 -1.74
C GLN A 192 14.33 2.06 -0.41
N ILE A 193 13.18 1.46 -0.06
CA ILE A 193 12.50 1.68 1.22
C ILE A 193 13.40 1.26 2.38
N ILE A 194 14.22 0.22 2.19
CA ILE A 194 15.16 -0.24 3.23
C ILE A 194 16.16 0.86 3.57
N ASP A 195 16.70 1.54 2.55
CA ASP A 195 17.68 2.61 2.75
C ASP A 195 17.05 3.86 3.38
N LEU A 196 15.77 4.14 3.08
CA LEU A 196 15.01 5.23 3.71
C LEU A 196 14.70 4.98 5.20
N LEU A 197 14.74 3.74 5.64
CA LEU A 197 14.39 3.31 7.01
C LEU A 197 15.62 2.93 7.86
N ARG A 198 16.82 3.02 7.28
CA ARG A 198 18.09 2.85 7.98
C ARG A 198 18.52 4.16 8.64
#